data_AF-A0A7J7YPL3-F1
#
_entry.id   AF-A0A7J7YPL3-F1
#
_cell.length_a   1.000
_cell.length_b   1.000
_cell.length_c   1.000
_cell.angle_alpha   90.00
_cell.angle_beta   90.00
_cell.angle_gamma   90.00
#
_symmetry.space_group_name_H-M   'P 1'
#
loop_
_entity.id
_entity.type
_entity.pdbx_description
1 polymer ?
#
loop_
_entity_poly.entity_id
_entity_poly.type
_entity_poly.pdbx_seq_one_letter_code
_entity_poly.pdbx_strand_id
1 'polypeptide(L)'
;MITSYFPKYVALFALLVLSVGALDTFIAAVYEHAVILPNRTETPASKEEAVLLMNKNIDVLEKAVKLAATQGAHIIVTPEDGIYGWVFTRETIYPYLEDIPHPEVNWIPCTDPQSLVQHAAPPLGCSLPLGLGQGHGCQPACSQHPQHQHAHDRKWNLRSGSSQGVSL
;
A
#
# COMPACT_ATOMS: atom_id res chain seq x y z
N MET A 1 15.11 12.33 -56.08
CA MET A 1 15.36 13.08 -54.84
C MET A 1 14.63 12.35 -53.72
N ILE A 2 15.27 11.36 -53.09
CA ILE A 2 14.68 10.60 -51.97
C ILE A 2 15.03 11.38 -50.71
N THR A 3 14.10 12.21 -50.25
CA THR A 3 14.24 12.94 -49.00
C THR A 3 14.34 11.90 -47.88
N SER A 4 15.55 11.72 -47.32
CA SER A 4 15.78 10.72 -46.29
C SER A 4 15.08 11.12 -44.99
N TYR A 5 13.95 10.47 -44.70
CA TYR A 5 13.21 10.62 -43.44
C TYR A 5 13.86 9.86 -42.27
N PHE A 6 14.82 8.98 -42.56
CA PHE A 6 15.51 8.10 -41.61
C PHE A 6 16.20 8.83 -40.43
N PRO A 7 16.90 9.98 -40.62
CA PRO A 7 17.57 10.68 -39.52
C PRO A 7 16.58 11.30 -38.53
N LYS A 8 15.40 11.71 -39.02
CA LYS A 8 14.36 12.34 -38.20
C LYS A 8 13.75 11.34 -37.23
N TYR A 9 13.49 10.11 -37.68
CA TYR A 9 12.97 9.05 -36.82
C TYR A 9 13.99 8.61 -35.77
N VAL A 10 15.28 8.51 -36.13
CA VAL A 10 16.36 8.20 -35.17
C VAL A 10 16.49 9.30 -34.11
N ALA A 11 16.42 10.58 -34.50
CA ALA A 11 16.45 11.70 -33.56
C ALA A 11 15.23 11.72 -32.62
N LEU A 12 14.03 11.45 -33.15
CA LEU A 12 12.81 11.30 -32.36
C LEU A 12 12.91 10.14 -31.36
N PHE A 13 13.45 9.00 -31.78
CA PHE A 13 13.63 7.84 -30.91
C PHE A 13 14.66 8.12 -29.81
N ALA A 14 15.77 8.81 -30.13
CA ALA A 14 16.76 9.22 -29.15
C ALA A 14 16.19 10.21 -28.10
N LEU A 15 15.36 11.17 -28.54
CA LEU A 15 14.63 12.09 -27.65
C LEU A 15 13.64 11.36 -26.73
N LEU A 16 12.94 10.35 -27.26
CA LEU A 16 12.03 9.49 -26.48
C LEU A 16 12.79 8.65 -25.44
N VAL A 17 13.94 8.07 -25.80
CA VAL A 17 14.78 7.31 -24.87
C VAL A 17 15.39 8.21 -23.78
N LEU A 18 15.78 9.44 -24.12
CA LEU A 18 16.26 10.43 -23.14
C LEU A 18 15.15 10.94 -22.20
N SER A 19 13.87 10.79 -22.58
CA SER A 19 12.73 11.20 -21.75
C SER A 19 12.39 10.22 -20.62
N VAL A 20 13.01 9.03 -20.58
CA VAL A 20 12.89 8.07 -19.47
C VAL A 20 13.91 8.45 -18.39
N GLY A 21 13.61 9.52 -17.65
CA GLY A 21 14.38 9.98 -16.50
C GLY A 21 13.68 9.66 -15.18
N ALA A 22 14.44 9.35 -14.12
CA ALA A 22 13.91 9.35 -12.76
C ALA A 22 13.51 10.79 -12.36
N LEU A 23 12.41 10.94 -11.62
CA LEU A 23 12.02 12.25 -11.09
C LEU A 23 12.98 12.68 -9.97
N ASP A 24 13.48 13.92 -10.03
CA ASP A 24 14.36 14.48 -8.99
C ASP A 24 13.62 14.81 -7.68
N THR A 25 12.29 14.97 -7.77
CA THR A 25 11.41 15.30 -6.63
C THR A 25 10.10 14.53 -6.73
N PHE A 26 9.46 14.26 -5.58
CA PHE A 26 8.13 13.66 -5.52
C PHE A 26 7.27 14.37 -4.46
N ILE A 27 5.95 14.25 -4.60
CA ILE A 27 4.97 14.74 -3.64
C ILE A 27 4.57 13.57 -2.74
N ALA A 28 4.66 13.74 -1.43
CA ALA A 28 4.20 12.76 -0.45
C ALA A 28 2.95 13.26 0.26
N ALA A 29 2.07 12.34 0.66
CA ALA A 29 0.92 12.62 1.51
C ALA A 29 0.96 11.75 2.79
N VAL A 30 0.39 12.26 3.87
CA VAL A 30 0.18 11.52 5.11
C VAL A 30 -1.25 11.78 5.55
N TYR A 31 -1.94 10.74 6.00
CA TYR A 31 -3.30 10.85 6.51
C TYR A 31 -3.35 10.47 7.98
N GLU A 32 -3.84 11.36 8.82
CA GLU A 32 -4.19 11.05 10.21
C GLU A 32 -5.60 10.44 10.23
N HIS A 33 -5.69 9.17 10.63
CA HIS A 33 -6.95 8.42 10.56
C HIS A 33 -7.60 8.30 11.94
N ALA A 34 -8.85 8.74 12.04
CA ALA A 34 -9.70 8.47 13.20
C ALA A 34 -10.23 7.02 13.09
N VAL A 35 -9.43 6.07 13.58
CA VAL A 35 -9.69 4.63 13.42
C VAL A 35 -11.04 4.23 14.02
N ILE A 36 -11.85 3.52 13.24
CA ILE A 36 -13.06 2.86 13.73
C ILE A 36 -12.63 1.57 14.45
N LEU A 37 -12.63 1.61 15.78
CA LEU A 37 -12.16 0.51 16.61
C LEU A 37 -13.21 -0.61 16.72
N PRO A 38 -12.77 -1.87 16.88
CA PRO A 38 -13.65 -2.98 17.24
C PRO A 38 -14.25 -2.77 18.62
N ASN A 39 -15.44 -3.36 18.86
CA ASN A 39 -15.96 -3.47 20.21
C ASN A 39 -15.02 -4.32 21.07
N ARG A 40 -14.84 -3.93 22.33
CA ARG A 40 -14.07 -4.73 23.29
C ARG A 40 -14.87 -5.98 23.66
N THR A 41 -14.46 -7.11 23.09
CA THR A 41 -15.02 -8.43 23.40
C THR A 41 -13.91 -9.37 23.85
N GLU A 42 -14.20 -10.22 24.83
CA GLU A 42 -13.26 -11.28 25.26
C GLU A 42 -13.23 -12.44 24.25
N THR A 43 -14.31 -12.62 23.50
CA THR A 43 -14.43 -13.64 22.45
C THR A 43 -13.94 -13.10 21.10
N PRO A 44 -13.22 -13.90 20.31
CA PRO A 44 -12.87 -13.55 18.93
C PRO A 44 -14.12 -13.32 18.08
N ALA A 45 -14.07 -12.30 17.22
CA ALA A 45 -15.10 -12.05 16.21
C ALA A 45 -15.08 -13.15 15.13
N SER A 46 -16.16 -13.25 14.33
CA SER A 46 -16.07 -14.07 13.11
C SER A 46 -15.14 -13.42 12.08
N LYS A 47 -14.67 -14.21 11.09
CA LYS A 47 -13.86 -13.67 9.99
C LYS A 47 -14.63 -12.61 9.20
N GLU A 48 -15.92 -12.81 8.99
CA GLU A 48 -16.81 -11.90 8.27
C GLU A 48 -16.98 -10.58 9.02
N GLU A 49 -17.15 -10.63 10.35
CA GLU A 49 -17.25 -9.43 11.19
C GLU A 49 -15.94 -8.63 11.18
N ALA A 50 -14.80 -9.33 11.25
CA ALA A 50 -13.48 -8.70 11.16
C ALA A 50 -13.28 -8.01 9.81
N VAL A 51 -13.56 -8.70 8.70
CA VAL A 51 -13.47 -8.13 7.34
C VAL A 51 -14.44 -6.95 7.17
N LEU A 52 -15.65 -7.03 7.74
CA LEU A 52 -16.61 -5.92 7.69
C LEU A 52 -16.08 -4.67 8.41
N LEU A 53 -15.45 -4.82 9.58
CA LEU A 53 -14.83 -3.70 10.29
C LEU A 53 -13.65 -3.11 9.49
N MET A 54 -12.77 -3.98 8.98
CA MET A 54 -11.62 -3.55 8.18
C MET A 54 -12.07 -2.77 6.95
N ASN A 55 -13.12 -3.24 6.26
CA ASN A 55 -13.70 -2.55 5.11
C ASN A 55 -14.21 -1.14 5.46
N LYS A 56 -14.80 -0.92 6.64
CA LYS A 56 -15.23 0.42 7.06
C LYS A 56 -14.05 1.39 7.19
N ASN A 57 -12.92 0.93 7.72
CA ASN A 57 -11.71 1.75 7.80
C ASN A 57 -11.09 1.97 6.41
N ILE A 58 -11.04 0.92 5.59
CA ILE A 58 -10.61 0.97 4.19
C ILE A 58 -11.43 1.99 3.39
N ASP A 59 -12.76 2.05 3.56
CA ASP A 59 -13.62 3.03 2.87
C ASP A 59 -13.26 4.49 3.19
N VAL A 60 -12.77 4.77 4.41
CA VAL A 60 -12.30 6.10 4.81
C VAL A 60 -10.92 6.36 4.20
N LEU A 61 -10.00 5.40 4.31
CA LEU A 61 -8.65 5.50 3.75
C LEU A 61 -8.67 5.65 2.23
N GLU A 62 -9.57 4.97 1.52
CA GLU A 62 -9.70 5.06 0.07
C GLU A 62 -10.02 6.49 -0.38
N LYS A 63 -10.82 7.23 0.40
CA LYS A 63 -11.10 8.66 0.12
C LYS A 63 -9.84 9.50 0.26
N ALA A 64 -9.02 9.25 1.28
CA ALA A 64 -7.75 9.94 1.47
C ALA A 64 -6.75 9.62 0.34
N VAL A 65 -6.67 8.36 -0.08
CA VAL A 65 -5.81 7.93 -1.21
C VAL A 65 -6.26 8.60 -2.51
N LYS A 66 -7.58 8.58 -2.81
CA LYS A 66 -8.15 9.25 -3.98
C LYS A 66 -7.84 10.75 -3.97
N LEU A 67 -8.03 11.42 -2.83
CA LEU A 67 -7.75 12.84 -2.70
C LEU A 67 -6.26 13.14 -2.90
N ALA A 68 -5.37 12.40 -2.25
CA ALA A 68 -3.92 12.56 -2.42
C ALA A 68 -3.50 12.38 -3.89
N ALA A 69 -4.08 11.40 -4.59
CA ALA A 69 -3.84 11.20 -6.00
C ALA A 69 -4.31 12.38 -6.86
N THR A 70 -5.50 12.93 -6.58
CA THR A 70 -5.98 14.12 -7.29
C THR A 70 -5.10 15.36 -7.05
N GLN A 71 -4.39 15.40 -5.93
CA GLN A 71 -3.41 16.44 -5.60
C GLN A 71 -1.99 16.16 -6.16
N GLY A 72 -1.81 15.07 -6.91
CA GLY A 72 -0.52 14.72 -7.52
C GLY A 72 0.48 14.06 -6.55
N ALA A 73 0.02 13.54 -5.41
CA ALA A 73 0.87 12.75 -4.53
C ALA A 73 1.33 11.47 -5.25
N HIS A 74 2.62 11.15 -5.09
CA HIS A 74 3.24 9.95 -5.65
C HIS A 74 3.19 8.79 -4.64
N ILE A 75 3.15 9.12 -3.35
CA ILE A 75 3.05 8.19 -2.24
C ILE A 75 2.15 8.77 -1.15
N ILE A 76 1.35 7.92 -0.51
CA ILE A 76 0.60 8.24 0.70
C ILE A 76 0.90 7.22 1.80
N VAL A 77 1.09 7.72 3.02
CA VAL A 77 1.27 6.90 4.23
C VAL A 77 0.01 6.97 5.09
N THR A 78 -0.50 5.81 5.49
CA THR A 78 -1.61 5.67 6.46
C THR A 78 -1.04 5.20 7.82
N PRO A 79 -1.74 5.46 8.94
CA PRO A 79 -1.18 5.17 10.25
C PRO A 79 -1.10 3.65 10.52
N GLU A 80 -0.19 3.29 11.42
CA GLU A 80 -0.15 1.96 12.02
C GLU A 80 -1.50 1.63 12.66
N ASP A 81 -1.90 0.36 12.56
CA ASP A 81 -3.18 -0.15 13.07
C ASP A 81 -4.43 0.57 12.51
N GLY A 82 -4.31 1.34 11.42
CA GLY A 82 -5.39 2.15 10.86
C GLY A 82 -6.59 1.37 10.29
N ILE A 83 -6.54 0.03 10.28
CA ILE A 83 -7.55 -0.83 9.65
C ILE A 83 -8.34 -1.60 10.68
N TYR A 84 -7.67 -2.09 11.72
CA TYR A 84 -8.23 -2.99 12.73
C TYR A 84 -8.03 -2.49 14.17
N GLY A 85 -7.18 -1.47 14.41
CA GLY A 85 -6.92 -0.90 15.73
C GLY A 85 -5.91 -1.71 16.56
N TRP A 86 -5.79 -1.37 17.85
CA TRP A 86 -4.70 -1.85 18.73
C TRP A 86 -5.18 -2.60 19.98
N VAL A 87 -6.44 -3.03 20.02
CA VAL A 87 -7.05 -3.63 21.23
C VAL A 87 -7.30 -5.11 21.00
N PHE A 88 -6.24 -5.93 21.12
CA PHE A 88 -6.35 -7.37 20.88
C PHE A 88 -5.48 -8.23 21.82
N THR A 89 -5.95 -9.45 22.06
CA THR A 89 -5.17 -10.62 22.46
C THR A 89 -4.73 -11.41 21.21
N ARG A 90 -3.91 -12.44 21.40
CA ARG A 90 -3.45 -13.32 20.33
C ARG A 90 -4.61 -14.08 19.66
N GLU A 91 -5.66 -14.38 20.42
CA GLU A 91 -6.84 -15.10 19.96
C GLU A 91 -7.82 -14.16 19.25
N THR A 92 -8.03 -12.95 19.80
CA THR A 92 -9.00 -12.00 19.24
C THR A 92 -8.50 -11.30 17.97
N ILE A 93 -7.18 -11.22 17.75
CA ILE A 93 -6.61 -10.65 16.52
C ILE A 93 -6.68 -11.61 15.34
N TYR A 94 -6.72 -12.92 15.59
CA TYR A 94 -6.64 -13.97 14.57
C TYR A 94 -7.59 -13.78 13.37
N PRO A 95 -8.88 -13.41 13.57
CA PRO A 95 -9.81 -13.17 12.46
C PRO A 95 -9.39 -12.01 11.53
N TYR A 96 -8.58 -11.07 12.00
CA TYR A 96 -8.11 -9.91 11.23
C TYR A 96 -6.87 -10.20 10.39
N LEU A 97 -6.22 -11.35 10.59
CA LEU A 97 -4.96 -11.68 9.92
C LEU A 97 -5.17 -12.40 8.60
N GLU A 98 -4.19 -12.23 7.72
CA GLU A 98 -4.07 -12.91 6.43
C GLU A 98 -2.63 -13.42 6.26
N ASP A 99 -2.45 -14.41 5.39
CA ASP A 99 -1.11 -14.85 5.00
C ASP A 99 -0.63 -13.97 3.83
N ILE A 100 0.36 -13.12 4.10
CA ILE A 100 0.90 -12.17 3.11
C ILE A 100 2.18 -12.79 2.53
N PRO A 101 2.21 -13.15 1.24
CA PRO A 101 3.37 -13.80 0.64
C PRO A 101 4.57 -12.86 0.58
N HIS A 102 5.77 -13.44 0.51
CA HIS A 102 6.98 -12.67 0.30
C HIS A 102 6.89 -11.88 -1.04
N PRO A 103 7.35 -10.61 -1.10
CA PRO A 103 7.22 -9.79 -2.31
C PRO A 103 7.93 -10.37 -3.55
N GLU A 104 8.87 -11.30 -3.38
CA GLU A 104 9.52 -12.02 -4.49
C GLU A 104 8.57 -12.90 -5.31
N VAL A 105 7.38 -13.21 -4.80
CA VAL A 105 6.35 -13.95 -5.54
C VAL A 105 5.78 -13.13 -6.72
N ASN A 106 6.10 -11.83 -6.82
CA ASN A 106 5.73 -10.94 -7.93
C ASN A 106 4.23 -11.03 -8.27
N TRP A 107 3.40 -10.91 -7.25
CA TRP A 107 1.95 -11.05 -7.33
C TRP A 107 1.25 -9.70 -7.20
N ILE A 108 0.27 -9.44 -8.06
CA ILE A 108 -0.59 -8.25 -8.01
C ILE A 108 -2.02 -8.72 -7.67
N PRO A 109 -2.48 -8.54 -6.41
CA PRO A 109 -3.77 -9.06 -5.98
C PRO A 109 -4.96 -8.53 -6.79
N CYS A 110 -4.85 -7.31 -7.31
CA CYS A 110 -5.92 -6.68 -8.09
C CYS A 110 -6.12 -7.28 -9.49
N THR A 111 -5.08 -7.89 -10.06
CA THR A 111 -5.15 -8.52 -11.39
C THR A 111 -5.31 -10.03 -11.30
N ASP A 112 -4.89 -10.62 -10.19
CA ASP A 112 -4.96 -12.07 -9.96
C ASP A 112 -5.41 -12.38 -8.52
N PRO A 113 -6.70 -12.15 -8.18
CA PRO A 113 -7.19 -12.26 -6.81
C PRO A 113 -7.28 -13.71 -6.29
N GLN A 114 -7.14 -14.72 -7.16
CA GLN A 114 -7.42 -16.12 -6.81
C GLN A 114 -6.19 -16.97 -6.53
N SER A 115 -4.97 -16.46 -6.76
CA SER A 115 -3.78 -17.31 -6.74
C SER A 115 -3.23 -17.63 -5.35
N LEU A 116 -3.50 -16.81 -4.32
CA LEU A 116 -2.80 -16.96 -3.02
C LEU A 116 -3.63 -16.68 -1.75
N VAL A 117 -4.75 -15.94 -1.80
CA VAL A 117 -5.48 -15.53 -0.58
C VAL A 117 -6.98 -15.77 -0.72
N GLN A 118 -7.53 -16.67 0.10
CA GLN A 118 -8.98 -16.83 0.27
C GLN A 118 -9.48 -15.88 1.37
N HIS A 119 -10.45 -15.03 1.04
CA HIS A 119 -11.23 -14.18 1.97
C HIS A 119 -10.54 -12.91 2.51
N ALA A 120 -9.82 -12.19 1.65
CA ALA A 120 -9.29 -10.87 1.97
C ALA A 120 -10.23 -9.71 1.57
N ALA A 121 -10.19 -8.63 2.33
CA ALA A 121 -10.71 -7.34 1.88
C ALA A 121 -9.97 -6.92 0.58
N PRO A 122 -10.65 -6.33 -0.42
CA PRO A 122 -9.96 -5.87 -1.62
C PRO A 122 -8.85 -4.87 -1.23
N PRO A 123 -7.64 -5.00 -1.78
CA PRO A 123 -6.54 -4.10 -1.45
C PRO A 123 -6.91 -2.64 -1.77
N LEU A 124 -6.57 -1.71 -0.87
CA LEU A 124 -6.73 -0.26 -1.06
C LEU A 124 -6.09 0.27 -2.35
N GLY A 125 -5.19 -0.49 -2.97
CA GLY A 125 -4.43 -0.09 -4.16
C GLY A 125 -5.05 -0.45 -5.52
N CYS A 126 -6.19 -1.14 -5.59
CA CYS A 126 -6.71 -1.61 -6.89
C CYS A 126 -7.23 -0.50 -7.81
N SER A 127 -7.43 0.72 -7.30
CA SER A 127 -8.07 1.81 -8.04
C SER A 127 -7.14 2.95 -8.42
N LEU A 128 -5.89 3.04 -7.92
CA LEU A 128 -5.03 4.22 -8.09
C LEU A 128 -3.54 3.90 -8.31
N PRO A 129 -2.82 4.66 -9.16
CA PRO A 129 -1.39 4.51 -9.38
C PRO A 129 -0.56 5.25 -8.30
N LEU A 130 -0.84 5.00 -7.02
CA LEU A 130 -0.08 5.55 -5.89
C LEU A 130 0.70 4.45 -5.17
N GLY A 131 1.92 4.79 -4.72
CA GLY A 131 2.56 4.01 -3.67
C GLY A 131 1.78 4.15 -2.35
N LEU A 132 1.43 3.03 -1.72
CA LEU A 132 0.73 3.01 -0.44
C LEU A 132 1.61 2.36 0.63
N GLY A 133 1.91 3.09 1.71
CA GLY A 133 2.53 2.54 2.91
C GLY A 133 1.46 2.28 3.96
N GLN A 134 1.15 1.00 4.20
CA GLN A 134 0.08 0.59 5.12
C GLN A 134 0.55 -0.56 6.03
N GLY A 135 0.30 -0.46 7.33
CA GLY A 135 0.53 -1.54 8.28
C GLY A 135 -0.63 -2.54 8.26
N HIS A 136 -0.34 -3.81 7.97
CA HIS A 136 -1.28 -4.93 8.01
C HIS A 136 -0.71 -6.07 8.85
N GLY A 137 -1.59 -6.83 9.51
CA GLY A 137 -1.17 -8.01 10.28
C GLY A 137 -0.98 -9.22 9.37
N CYS A 138 0.14 -9.93 9.53
CA CYS A 138 0.47 -11.14 8.76
C CYS A 138 0.54 -12.36 9.69
N GLN A 139 0.04 -13.51 9.21
CA GLN A 139 0.17 -14.79 9.91
C GLN A 139 0.80 -15.87 9.02
N PRO A 140 2.09 -16.20 9.22
CA PRO A 140 2.70 -17.36 8.58
C PRO A 140 2.27 -18.66 9.31
N ALA A 141 1.93 -19.71 8.55
CA ALA A 141 1.81 -21.05 9.11
C ALA A 141 3.20 -21.58 9.52
N CYS A 142 3.43 -21.79 10.82
CA CYS A 142 4.75 -22.13 11.39
C CYS A 142 5.32 -23.53 11.03
N SER A 143 4.78 -24.24 10.04
CA SER A 143 5.28 -25.57 9.66
C SER A 143 6.28 -25.58 8.50
N GLN A 144 6.60 -24.44 7.86
CA GLN A 144 7.39 -24.46 6.61
C GLN A 144 8.76 -23.77 6.58
N HIS A 145 9.18 -22.91 7.52
CA HIS A 145 10.58 -22.43 7.53
C HIS A 145 11.11 -21.96 8.90
N PRO A 146 12.42 -22.19 9.20
CA PRO A 146 13.06 -21.68 10.41
C PRO A 146 13.27 -20.16 10.31
N GLN A 147 13.20 -19.50 11.47
CA GLN A 147 13.14 -18.05 11.63
C GLN A 147 14.29 -17.29 10.95
N HIS A 148 13.96 -16.41 10.01
CA HIS A 148 14.83 -15.30 9.61
C HIS A 148 14.39 -14.04 10.36
N GLN A 149 15.10 -13.71 11.43
CA GLN A 149 15.13 -12.37 12.00
C GLN A 149 16.14 -11.54 11.21
N HIS A 150 15.71 -10.41 10.63
CA HIS A 150 16.42 -9.12 10.61
C HIS A 150 15.91 -8.22 9.48
N ALA A 151 15.12 -7.21 9.85
CA ALA A 151 14.99 -5.97 9.11
C ALA A 151 14.46 -4.85 10.03
N HIS A 152 15.19 -4.56 11.12
CA HIS A 152 15.04 -3.28 11.81
C HIS A 152 16.26 -2.42 11.45
N ASP A 153 16.01 -1.16 11.12
CA ASP A 153 16.97 -0.08 10.83
C ASP A 153 17.27 0.21 9.34
N ARG A 154 16.24 0.67 8.61
CA ARG A 154 16.46 1.63 7.51
C ARG A 154 15.91 2.99 7.90
N LYS A 155 16.82 3.90 8.26
CA LYS A 155 16.53 5.33 8.47
C LYS A 155 16.18 5.98 7.14
N TRP A 156 14.95 6.48 6.99
CA TRP A 156 14.54 7.25 5.82
C TRP A 156 15.23 8.61 5.82
N ASN A 157 16.21 8.81 4.95
CA ASN A 157 16.88 10.09 4.76
C ASN A 157 16.02 11.02 3.89
N LEU A 158 14.96 11.61 4.47
CA LEU A 158 14.23 12.70 3.83
C LEU A 158 15.09 13.98 3.90
N ARG A 159 15.51 14.52 2.76
CA ARG A 159 16.13 15.86 2.70
C ARG A 159 15.07 16.90 3.00
N SER A 160 15.44 17.90 3.80
CA SER A 160 14.57 19.02 4.16
C SER A 160 14.30 19.94 2.96
N GLY A 161 13.26 19.63 2.18
CA GLY A 161 12.55 20.60 1.34
C GLY A 161 11.39 21.22 2.12
N SER A 162 10.97 22.44 1.77
CA SER A 162 9.90 23.16 2.48
C SER A 162 8.61 22.33 2.54
N SER A 163 8.22 21.90 3.73
CA SER A 163 6.94 21.24 3.98
C SER A 163 5.83 22.27 3.92
N GLN A 164 5.17 22.40 2.76
CA GLN A 164 3.88 23.06 2.70
C GLN A 164 2.82 22.02 3.02
N GLY A 165 2.48 21.90 4.31
CA GLY A 165 1.35 21.08 4.74
C GLY A 165 0.05 21.80 4.40
N VAL A 166 -0.79 21.17 3.58
CA VAL A 166 -2.20 21.54 3.45
C VAL A 166 -2.97 20.68 4.45
N SER A 167 -3.71 21.31 5.35
CA SER A 167 -4.58 20.59 6.27
C SER A 167 -5.73 19.96 5.47
N LEU A 168 -5.90 18.65 5.63
CA LEU A 168 -7.03 17.89 5.08
C LEU A 168 -8.26 18.02 6.00
#